data_AF-A0A1N6Q0D2-F1
#
_entry.id   AF-A0A1N6Q0D2-F1
#
_cell.length_a   1.000
_cell.length_b   1.000
_cell.length_c   1.000
_cell.angle_alpha   90.00
_cell.angle_beta   90.00
_cell.angle_gamma   90.00
#
_symmetry.space_group_name_H-M   'P 1'
#
loop_
_entity.id
_entity.type
_entity.pdbx_description
1 polymer ?
#
loop_
_entity_poly.entity_id
_entity_poly.type
_entity_poly.pdbx_seq_one_letter_code
_entity_poly.pdbx_strand_id
1 'polypeptide(L)' 'MGRPEVWYTGGPAPDHAVDITERFGRKRAAMRAHRSQTGHFDVEGWTRDRLATAADNAGLPPGRLVEAFTVLRTE' A
#
# COMPACT_ATOMS: atom_id res chain seq x y z
N MET A 1 10.44 14.62 -21.48
CA MET A 1 9.80 13.43 -20.89
C MET A 1 10.72 12.92 -19.80
N GLY A 2 10.22 12.56 -18.61
CA GLY A 2 11.07 11.98 -17.56
C GLY A 2 11.65 10.62 -17.99
N ARG A 3 12.71 10.17 -17.31
CA ARG A 3 13.24 8.80 -17.49
C ARG A 3 12.19 7.77 -17.04
N PRO A 4 12.10 6.59 -17.67
CA PRO A 4 11.16 5.55 -17.25
C PRO A 4 11.46 5.05 -15.83
N GLU A 5 10.40 4.71 -15.10
CA GLU A 5 10.45 4.23 -13.71
C GLU A 5 9.63 2.96 -13.57
N VAL A 6 10.12 2.05 -12.72
CA VAL A 6 9.40 0.86 -12.27
C VAL A 6 9.14 0.97 -10.78
N TRP A 7 7.88 0.83 -10.40
CA TRP A 7 7.42 0.89 -9.01
C TRP A 7 7.04 -0.51 -8.55
N TYR A 8 7.84 -1.09 -7.67
CA TYR A 8 7.67 -2.46 -7.19
C TYR A 8 7.20 -2.48 -5.73
N THR A 9 6.20 -3.30 -5.40
CA THR A 9 5.69 -3.47 -4.03
C THR A 9 5.95 -4.88 -3.52
N GLY A 10 6.16 -5.02 -2.20
CA GLY A 10 6.45 -6.31 -1.57
C GLY A 10 7.93 -6.71 -1.56
N GLY A 11 8.82 -5.83 -2.03
CA GLY A 11 10.28 -6.01 -1.95
C GLY A 11 10.88 -5.68 -0.59
N PRO A 12 12.14 -6.08 -0.35
CA PRO A 12 12.88 -5.65 0.83
C PRO A 12 13.16 -4.14 0.75
N ALA A 13 13.16 -3.47 1.91
CA ALA A 13 13.55 -2.07 2.07
C ALA A 13 12.89 -1.10 1.06
N PRO A 14 11.56 -0.91 1.10
CA PRO A 14 10.91 0.11 0.28
C PRO A 14 11.48 1.51 0.59
N ASP A 15 11.74 2.29 -0.45
CA ASP A 15 12.30 3.65 -0.36
C ASP A 15 11.27 4.75 -0.68
N HIS A 16 10.04 4.35 -1.00
CA HIS A 16 8.97 5.25 -1.35
C HIS A 16 7.66 4.85 -0.67
N ALA A 17 6.99 5.83 -0.06
CA ALA A 17 5.70 5.64 0.60
C ALA A 17 4.65 6.57 -0.02
N VAL A 18 3.56 5.99 -0.51
CA VAL A 18 2.41 6.72 -1.04
C VAL A 18 1.30 6.71 -0.01
N ASP A 19 0.93 7.89 0.47
CA ASP A 19 -0.15 8.03 1.42
C ASP A 19 -1.53 7.84 0.79
N ILE A 20 -2.22 6.81 1.24
CA ILE A 20 -3.53 6.42 0.75
C ILE A 20 -4.62 6.55 1.82
N THR A 21 -4.37 7.31 2.89
CA THR A 21 -5.31 7.44 4.03
C THR A 21 -6.72 7.78 3.58
N GLU A 22 -6.86 8.82 2.75
CA GLU A 22 -8.17 9.25 2.21
C GLU A 22 -8.73 8.30 1.13
N ARG A 23 -7.88 7.43 0.56
CA ARG A 23 -8.25 6.49 -0.50
C ARG A 23 -8.51 5.08 0.03
N PHE A 24 -8.27 4.82 1.32
CA PHE A 24 -8.40 3.50 1.93
C PHE A 24 -9.79 2.89 1.74
N GLY A 25 -10.84 3.71 1.85
CA GLY A 25 -12.22 3.26 1.60
C GLY A 25 -12.41 2.65 0.21
N ARG A 26 -11.83 3.28 -0.82
CA ARG A 26 -11.88 2.80 -2.22
C ARG A 26 -11.06 1.52 -2.41
N LYS A 27 -9.86 1.47 -1.84
CA LYS A 27 -9.01 0.25 -1.86
C LYS A 27 -9.73 -0.94 -1.23
N ARG A 28 -10.33 -0.74 -0.04
CA ARG A 28 -11.12 -1.75 0.67
C ARG A 28 -12.31 -2.24 -0.16
N ALA A 29 -13.05 -1.33 -0.79
CA ALA A 29 -14.16 -1.71 -1.67
C ALA A 29 -13.68 -2.55 -2.86
N ALA A 30 -12.58 -2.15 -3.51
CA ALA A 30 -12.00 -2.90 -4.62
C ALA A 30 -11.58 -4.32 -4.18
N MET A 31 -10.87 -4.47 -3.06
CA MET A 31 -10.46 -5.80 -2.56
C MET A 31 -11.66 -6.71 -2.23
N ARG A 32 -12.74 -6.15 -1.65
CA ARG A 32 -13.96 -6.92 -1.34
C ARG A 32 -14.74 -7.35 -2.59
N ALA A 33 -14.51 -6.72 -3.74
CA ALA A 33 -15.11 -7.16 -5.00
C ALA A 33 -14.59 -8.52 -5.47
N HIS A 34 -13.38 -8.92 -5.05
CA HIS A 34 -12.77 -10.22 -5.35
C HIS A 34 -13.34 -11.34 -4.45
N ARG A 35 -14.66 -11.57 -4.51
CA ARG A 35 -15.39 -12.38 -3.52
C ARG A 35 -14.86 -13.80 -3.34
N SER A 36 -14.44 -14.49 -4.41
CA SER A 36 -13.90 -15.86 -4.30
C SER A 36 -12.55 -15.90 -3.58
N GLN A 37 -11.77 -14.82 -3.63
CA GLN A 37 -10.49 -14.70 -2.94
C GLN A 37 -10.63 -14.13 -1.53
N THR A 38 -11.48 -13.14 -1.34
CA THR A 38 -11.49 -12.33 -0.11
C THR A 38 -12.69 -12.55 0.80
N GLY A 39 -13.71 -13.30 0.34
CA GLY A 39 -14.97 -13.48 1.08
C GLY A 39 -14.84 -14.18 2.43
N HIS A 40 -13.72 -14.86 2.69
CA HIS A 40 -13.44 -15.59 3.94
C HIS A 40 -12.42 -14.88 4.85
N PHE A 41 -12.00 -13.65 4.51
CA PHE A 41 -11.04 -12.87 5.28
C PHE A 41 -11.64 -11.57 5.83
N ASP A 42 -11.14 -11.11 6.98
CA ASP A 42 -11.34 -9.71 7.41
C ASP A 42 -10.41 -8.78 6.61
N VAL A 43 -10.84 -8.46 5.38
CA VAL A 43 -10.11 -7.58 4.46
C VAL A 43 -9.73 -6.24 5.08
N GLU A 44 -10.60 -5.68 5.91
CA GLU A 44 -10.38 -4.36 6.48
C GLU A 44 -9.31 -4.39 7.56
N GLY A 45 -9.42 -5.31 8.52
CA GLY A 45 -8.45 -5.47 9.60
C GLY A 45 -7.04 -5.69 9.06
N TRP A 46 -6.82 -6.78 8.33
CA TRP A 46 -5.45 -7.13 7.89
C TRP A 46 -4.85 -6.09 6.95
N THR A 47 -5.66 -5.46 6.08
CA THR A 47 -5.12 -4.43 5.18
C THR A 47 -4.82 -3.14 5.93
N ARG A 48 -5.66 -2.74 6.89
CA ARG A 48 -5.40 -1.55 7.69
C ARG A 48 -4.13 -1.71 8.51
N ASP A 49 -3.95 -2.85 9.17
CA ASP A 49 -2.76 -3.15 9.95
C ASP A 49 -1.51 -3.10 9.07
N ARG A 50 -1.54 -3.76 7.90
CA ARG A 50 -0.40 -3.79 6.99
C ARG A 50 0.00 -2.41 6.47
N LEU A 51 -0.98 -1.55 6.17
CA LEU A 51 -0.74 -0.18 5.68
C LEU A 51 -0.31 0.77 6.80
N ALA A 52 -0.79 0.56 8.03
CA ALA A 52 -0.38 1.31 9.20
C ALA A 52 1.07 0.99 9.59
N THR A 53 1.45 -0.30 9.59
CA THR A 53 2.84 -0.73 9.79
C THR A 53 3.76 -0.14 8.72
N ALA A 54 3.33 -0.10 7.46
CA ALA A 54 4.10 0.55 6.42
C ALA A 54 4.27 2.06 6.65
N ALA A 55 3.26 2.73 7.22
CA ALA A 55 3.31 4.16 7.52
C ALA A 55 4.27 4.45 8.68
N ASP A 56 4.23 3.61 9.72
CA ASP A 56 5.15 3.66 10.86
C ASP A 56 6.60 3.46 10.42
N ASN A 57 6.86 2.44 9.60
CA ASN A 57 8.18 2.19 8.99
C ASN A 57 8.68 3.36 8.13
N ALA A 58 7.77 4.14 7.55
CA ALA A 58 8.07 5.36 6.78
C ALA A 58 8.21 6.62 7.67
N GLY A 59 8.08 6.50 8.99
CA GLY A 59 8.21 7.60 9.94
C GLY A 59 7.02 8.58 9.95
N LEU A 60 5.84 8.15 9.49
CA LEU A 60 4.65 8.99 9.47
C LEU A 60 3.89 8.99 10.80
N PRO A 61 3.12 10.05 11.12
CA PRO A 61 2.31 10.09 12.34
C PRO A 61 1.27 8.96 12.42
N PRO A 62 0.84 8.59 13.65
CA PRO A 62 -0.24 7.62 13.83
C PRO A 62 -1.52 7.97 13.06
N GLY A 63 -2.17 6.95 12.53
CA GLY A 63 -3.42 7.10 11.76
C GLY A 63 -3.22 7.29 10.25
N ARG A 64 -1.98 7.40 9.77
CA ARG A 64 -1.66 7.34 8.34
C ARG A 64 -1.63 5.90 7.83
N LEU A 65 -1.99 5.73 6.55
CA LEU A 65 -1.98 4.45 5.85
C LEU A 65 -1.23 4.66 4.54
N VAL A 66 -0.18 3.87 4.29
CA VAL A 66 0.63 4.01 3.06
C VAL A 66 0.79 2.70 2.31
N GLU A 67 0.88 2.82 0.99
CA GLU A 67 1.48 1.79 0.15
C GLU A 67 2.98 2.06 0.02
N ALA A 68 3.79 1.05 0.32
CA ALA A 68 5.24 1.14 0.24
C ALA A 68 5.74 0.47 -1.05
N PHE A 69 6.69 1.14 -1.69
CA PHE A 69 7.29 0.75 -2.96
C PHE A 69 8.82 0.93 -2.90
N THR A 70 9.51 0.18 -3.75
CA THR A 70 10.87 0.48 -4.20
C THR A 70 10.77 1.05 -5.60
N VAL A 71 11.35 2.24 -5.83
CA VAL A 71 11.32 2.91 -7.15
C VAL A 71 12.65 2.71 -7.87
N LEU A 72 12.62 1.93 -8.94
CA LEU A 72 13.78 1.70 -9.80
C LEU A 72 13.73 2.65 -11.00
N ARG A 73 14.83 3.35 -11.25
CA ARG A 73 15.01 4.15 -12.47
C ARG A 73 15.62 3.26 -13.54
N THR A 74 14.93 3.13 -14.66
CA THR A 74 15.40 2.34 -15.79
C THR A 74 16.04 3.26 -16.83
N GLU A 75 17.13 2.79 -17.44
CA GLU A 75 17.85 3.46 -18.52
C GLU A 75 17.19 3.27 -19.89
#